data_AF-A0AAW2I2P5-F1
#
_entry.id   AF-A0AAW2I2P5-F1
#
_cell.length_a   1.000
_cell.length_b   1.000
_cell.length_c   1.000
_cell.angle_alpha   90.00
_cell.angle_beta   90.00
_cell.angle_gamma   90.00
#
_symmetry.space_group_name_H-M   'P 1'
#
loop_
_entity.id
_entity.type
_entity.pdbx_description
1 polymer ?
#
loop_
_entity_poly.entity_id
_entity_poly.type
_entity_poly.pdbx_seq_one_letter_code
_entity_poly.pdbx_strand_id
1 'polypeptide(L)'
;MIYRMIMGDLLRFVCIYTVFVMGFSQAYYIIFLSFDNPKTPDGVDDSGTNPMQSPVESIMAMFLMSLTNFGEYYGAFEKTEHEFVAKLMFVIYMGIVAILLVNMLIAMMGNTYQKIAETRNEWQRQWARIVLVVERGVSPHERLKKLMLYSQPMSDGRRALVLRLHQTPEDKEEMKDILDMKRVHNRMVQRRKAKGKRNLSFTGSPKHGAKHHLMGPVPPLKSIPPKPK
;
A
#
# COMPACT_ATOMS: atom_id res chain seq x y z
N MET A 1 6.39 -7.80 -3.98
CA MET A 1 5.08 -7.17 -3.70
C MET A 1 5.11 -6.50 -2.34
N ILE A 2 5.34 -7.24 -1.26
CA ILE A 2 5.48 -6.68 0.09
C ILE A 2 6.54 -5.58 0.16
N TYR A 3 7.73 -5.79 -0.45
CA TYR A 3 8.79 -4.77 -0.50
C TYR A 3 8.34 -3.47 -1.16
N ARG A 4 7.58 -3.51 -2.26
CA ARG A 4 7.11 -2.28 -2.94
C ARG A 4 6.01 -1.57 -2.15
N MET A 5 5.21 -2.30 -1.38
CA MET A 5 4.18 -1.71 -0.51
C MET A 5 4.82 -1.06 0.72
N ILE A 6 5.71 -1.80 1.39
CA ILE A 6 6.45 -1.33 2.56
C ILE A 6 7.35 -0.15 2.17
N MET A 7 8.12 -0.24 1.08
CA MET A 7 9.01 0.84 0.63
C MET A 7 8.23 2.12 0.29
N GLY A 8 7.04 2.01 -0.31
CA GLY A 8 6.23 3.18 -0.67
C GLY A 8 5.66 3.91 0.56
N ASP A 9 5.24 3.15 1.57
CA ASP A 9 4.70 3.69 2.81
C ASP A 9 5.82 4.22 3.74
N LEU A 10 6.89 3.44 3.89
CA LEU A 10 8.08 3.80 4.65
C LEU A 10 8.77 5.05 4.08
N LEU A 11 8.85 5.20 2.75
CA LEU A 11 9.51 6.37 2.17
C LEU A 11 8.71 7.65 2.46
N ARG A 12 7.37 7.60 2.41
CA ARG A 12 6.52 8.74 2.80
C ARG A 12 6.70 9.09 4.28
N PHE A 13 6.79 8.07 5.14
CA PHE A 13 7.11 8.28 6.55
C PHE A 13 8.43 8.99 6.74
N VAL A 14 9.51 8.43 6.20
CA VAL A 14 10.85 8.95 6.36
C VAL A 14 10.93 10.38 5.83
N CYS A 15 10.29 10.69 4.71
CA CYS A 15 10.23 12.06 4.22
C CYS A 15 9.56 13.04 5.22
N ILE A 16 8.39 12.70 5.75
CA ILE A 16 7.68 13.57 6.71
C ILE A 16 8.48 13.68 8.01
N TYR A 17 9.00 12.55 8.51
CA TYR A 17 9.79 12.47 9.72
C TYR A 17 11.07 13.32 9.62
N THR A 18 11.83 13.22 8.52
CA THR A 18 13.06 13.99 8.33
C THR A 18 12.78 15.50 8.29
N VAL A 19 11.65 15.96 7.74
CA VAL A 19 11.28 17.39 7.77
C VAL A 19 11.11 17.89 9.21
N PHE A 20 10.43 17.12 10.07
CA PHE A 20 10.29 17.47 11.48
C PHE A 20 11.62 17.43 12.23
N VAL A 21 12.44 16.38 12.03
CA VAL A 21 13.76 16.27 12.66
C VAL A 21 14.66 17.43 12.26
N MET A 22 14.71 17.79 10.96
CA MET A 22 15.52 18.92 10.51
C MET A 22 15.03 20.24 11.11
N GLY A 23 13.72 20.48 11.17
CA GLY A 23 13.15 21.70 11.76
C GLY A 23 13.47 21.86 13.25
N PHE A 24 13.19 20.82 14.05
CA PHE A 24 13.48 20.85 15.48
C PHE A 24 14.98 20.82 15.78
N SER A 25 15.79 20.16 14.94
CA SER A 25 17.25 20.15 15.10
C SER A 25 17.85 21.55 15.01
N GLN A 26 17.34 22.45 14.16
CA GLN A 26 17.86 23.81 14.10
C GLN A 26 17.48 24.61 15.35
N ALA A 27 16.27 24.41 15.88
CA ALA A 27 15.85 25.04 17.13
C ALA A 27 16.71 24.56 18.31
N TYR A 28 17.00 23.26 18.38
CA TYR A 28 17.87 22.70 19.41
C TYR A 28 19.33 23.13 19.25
N TYR A 29 19.85 23.22 18.03
CA TYR A 29 21.18 23.77 17.79
C TYR A 29 21.32 25.19 18.37
N ILE A 30 20.31 26.05 18.19
CA ILE A 30 20.28 27.42 18.75
C ILE A 30 20.24 27.38 20.28
N ILE A 31 19.47 26.47 20.87
CA ILE A 31 19.39 26.34 22.34
C ILE A 31 20.73 25.88 22.91
N PHE A 32 21.37 24.87 22.31
CA PHE A 32 22.63 24.31 22.78
C PHE A 32 23.86 25.20 22.50
N LEU A 33 23.72 26.29 21.75
CA LEU A 33 24.77 27.32 21.66
C LEU A 33 24.99 28.03 23.02
N SER A 34 23.96 28.09 23.87
CA SER A 34 24.05 28.64 25.24
C SER A 34 24.34 27.55 26.29
N PHE A 35 24.96 26.43 25.89
CA PHE A 35 25.34 25.36 26.80
C PHE A 35 26.60 25.76 27.58
N ASP A 36 26.50 25.76 28.90
CA ASP A 36 27.58 26.12 29.81
C ASP A 36 28.04 24.88 30.58
N ASN A 37 29.33 24.54 30.47
CA ASN A 37 29.89 23.40 31.17
C ASN A 37 30.62 23.84 32.45
N PRO A 38 30.13 23.48 33.65
CA PRO A 38 30.68 23.95 34.94
C PRO A 38 32.08 23.40 35.28
N LYS A 39 32.77 22.76 34.33
CA LYS A 39 34.14 22.23 34.49
C LYS A 39 35.16 22.99 33.64
N THR A 40 34.73 23.99 32.88
CA THR A 40 35.60 24.75 31.96
C THR A 40 35.76 26.17 32.50
N PRO A 41 36.97 26.76 32.49
CA PRO A 41 37.17 28.13 32.98
C PRO A 41 36.44 29.15 32.11
N ASP A 42 35.91 30.21 32.73
CA ASP A 42 35.27 31.35 32.05
C ASP A 42 36.15 31.84 30.87
N GLY A 43 35.66 31.70 29.64
CA GLY A 43 36.33 32.15 28.42
C GLY A 43 37.03 31.08 27.57
N VAL A 44 36.88 29.79 27.89
CA VAL A 44 37.31 28.67 27.04
C VAL A 44 36.10 28.12 26.25
N ASP A 45 36.31 27.78 24.98
CA ASP A 45 35.28 27.24 24.09
C ASP A 45 34.73 25.89 24.59
N ASP A 46 33.49 25.89 25.07
CA ASP A 46 32.77 24.70 25.56
C ASP A 46 32.26 23.77 24.44
N SER A 47 32.58 24.11 23.19
CA SER A 47 32.40 23.28 22.00
C SER A 47 33.23 22.00 21.99
N GLY A 48 33.78 21.53 23.12
CA GLY A 48 34.30 20.16 23.26
C GLY A 48 33.35 19.22 24.01
N THR A 49 32.46 19.78 24.84
CA THR A 49 31.58 19.00 25.74
C THR A 49 30.09 19.15 25.42
N ASN A 50 29.74 20.12 24.59
CA ASN A 50 28.38 20.31 24.11
C ASN A 50 27.95 19.10 23.23
N PRO A 51 26.84 18.42 23.55
CA PRO A 51 26.36 17.27 22.78
C PRO A 51 25.76 17.64 21.40
N MET A 52 25.57 18.92 21.09
CA MET A 52 24.96 19.41 19.84
C MET A 52 25.69 20.65 19.28
N GLN A 53 27.00 20.53 19.02
CA GLN A 53 27.86 21.63 18.58
C GLN A 53 27.68 22.02 17.11
N SER A 54 27.33 21.06 16.26
CA SER A 54 27.11 21.30 14.84
C SER A 54 25.65 21.04 14.45
N PRO A 55 25.14 21.70 13.40
CA PRO A 55 23.80 21.43 12.87
C PRO A 55 23.61 19.96 12.45
N VAL A 56 24.69 19.29 12.01
CA VAL A 56 24.65 17.88 11.59
C VAL A 56 24.60 16.94 12.80
N GLU A 57 25.40 17.22 13.84
CA GLU A 57 25.32 16.46 15.10
C GLU A 57 23.99 16.67 15.80
N SER A 58 23.41 17.87 15.72
CA SER A 58 22.08 18.16 16.25
C SER A 58 21.01 17.29 15.58
N ILE A 59 21.10 17.04 14.27
CA ILE A 59 20.18 16.14 13.56
C ILE A 59 20.31 14.71 14.09
N MET A 60 21.56 14.25 14.26
CA MET A 60 21.84 12.90 14.78
C MET A 60 21.39 12.75 16.24
N ALA A 61 21.63 13.76 17.08
CA ALA A 61 21.22 13.81 18.47
C ALA A 61 19.69 13.80 18.60
N MET A 62 18.97 14.58 17.78
CA MET A 62 17.51 14.55 17.72
C MET A 62 16.97 13.18 17.28
N PHE A 63 17.61 12.56 16.30
CA PHE A 63 17.27 11.21 15.88
C PHE A 63 17.47 10.18 17.00
N LEU A 64 18.60 10.20 17.72
CA LEU A 64 18.87 9.29 18.84
C LEU A 64 17.93 9.53 20.02
N MET A 65 17.64 10.80 20.32
CA MET A 65 16.68 11.22 21.34
C MET A 65 15.27 10.66 21.06
N SER A 66 14.85 10.61 19.79
CA SER A 66 13.55 10.09 19.37
C SER A 66 13.38 8.58 19.53
N LEU A 67 14.47 7.81 19.47
CA LEU A 67 14.42 6.35 19.42
C LEU A 67 14.32 5.72 20.80
N THR A 68 15.11 6.19 21.76
CA THR A 68 15.08 5.76 23.18
C THR A 68 16.14 6.43 24.05
N ASN A 69 17.15 7.10 23.49
CA ASN A 69 18.30 7.57 24.26
C ASN A 69 18.15 9.02 24.75
N PHE A 70 17.02 9.36 25.38
CA PHE A 70 16.71 10.75 25.78
C PHE A 70 17.27 11.14 27.17
N GLY A 71 17.68 10.18 28.01
CA GLY A 71 18.12 10.46 29.38
C GLY A 71 19.39 11.33 29.47
N GLU A 72 20.37 11.05 28.61
CA GLU A 72 21.62 11.83 28.56
C GLU A 72 21.40 13.26 28.08
N TYR A 73 20.53 13.45 27.07
CA TYR A 73 20.20 14.76 26.55
C TYR A 73 19.26 15.56 27.45
N TYR A 74 18.35 14.90 28.17
CA TYR A 74 17.45 15.56 29.10
C TYR A 74 18.23 16.22 30.26
N GLY A 75 19.25 15.54 30.78
CA GLY A 75 20.16 16.11 31.79
C GLY A 75 21.05 17.23 31.23
N ALA A 76 21.29 17.26 29.91
CA ALA A 76 22.04 18.34 29.27
C ALA A 76 21.23 19.65 29.17
N PHE A 77 19.88 19.59 29.20
CA PHE A 77 19.04 20.79 29.18
C PHE A 77 19.20 21.67 30.42
N GLU A 78 19.55 21.09 31.57
CA GLU A 78 19.76 21.82 32.83
C GLU A 78 21.04 22.66 32.82
N LYS A 79 21.94 22.38 31.86
CA LYS A 79 23.19 23.12 31.65
C LYS A 79 23.05 24.23 30.60
N THR A 80 21.83 24.50 30.17
CA THR A 80 21.55 25.51 29.14
C THR A 80 20.83 26.69 29.75
N GLU A 81 21.14 27.91 29.34
CA GLU A 81 20.51 29.14 29.86
C GLU A 81 18.97 29.14 29.71
N HIS A 82 18.45 28.42 28.71
CA HIS A 82 17.03 28.32 28.41
C HIS A 82 16.42 26.94 28.71
N GLU A 83 16.68 26.41 29.92
CA GLU A 83 16.19 25.10 30.37
C GLU A 83 14.68 24.90 30.16
N PHE A 84 13.84 25.86 30.55
CA PHE A 84 12.38 25.75 30.44
C PHE A 84 11.92 25.60 28.99
N VAL A 85 12.53 26.37 28.07
CA VAL A 85 12.20 26.33 26.65
C VAL A 85 12.65 25.00 26.04
N ALA A 86 13.83 24.50 26.43
CA ALA A 86 14.35 23.20 25.99
C ALA A 86 13.45 22.03 26.43
N LYS A 87 13.02 22.04 27.72
CA LYS A 87 12.12 21.04 28.29
C LYS A 87 10.71 21.09 27.65
N LEU A 88 10.19 22.29 27.35
CA LEU A 88 8.90 22.45 26.67
C LEU A 88 8.95 21.95 25.22
N MET A 89 9.98 22.34 24.46
CA MET A 89 10.22 21.86 23.09
C MET A 89 10.36 20.34 23.05
N PHE A 90 10.96 19.75 24.08
CA PHE A 90 11.16 18.31 24.18
C PHE A 90 9.82 17.56 24.27
N VAL A 91 8.91 18.03 25.14
CA VAL A 91 7.58 17.42 25.30
C VAL A 91 6.77 17.52 24.00
N ILE A 92 6.81 18.68 23.34
CA ILE A 92 6.12 18.89 22.06
C ILE A 92 6.69 17.96 20.98
N TYR A 93 8.02 17.89 20.86
CA TYR A 93 8.70 17.02 19.91
C TYR A 93 8.36 15.54 20.14
N MET A 94 8.44 15.07 21.39
CA MET A 94 8.09 13.69 21.74
C MET A 94 6.63 13.37 21.45
N GLY A 95 5.71 14.31 21.69
CA GLY A 95 4.30 14.15 21.33
C GLY A 95 4.07 14.03 19.82
N ILE A 96 4.72 14.88 19.02
CA ILE A 96 4.64 14.83 17.55
C ILE A 96 5.22 13.53 17.02
N VAL A 97 6.41 13.13 17.49
CA VAL A 97 7.06 11.87 17.08
C VAL A 97 6.20 10.67 17.44
N ALA A 98 5.63 10.63 18.65
CA ALA A 98 4.74 9.55 19.07
C ALA A 98 3.50 9.44 18.16
N ILE A 99 2.85 10.57 17.85
CA ILE A 99 1.71 10.59 16.93
C ILE A 99 2.13 10.13 15.53
N LEU A 100 3.28 10.57 15.02
CA LEU A 100 3.80 10.15 13.71
C LEU A 100 4.11 8.65 13.65
N LEU A 101 4.75 8.10 14.69
CA LEU A 101 5.06 6.68 14.78
C LEU A 101 3.80 5.82 14.88
N VAL A 102 2.80 6.24 15.68
CA VAL A 102 1.50 5.56 15.79
C VAL A 102 0.73 5.63 14.47
N ASN A 103 0.72 6.79 13.81
CA ASN A 103 0.08 6.97 12.52
C ASN A 103 0.71 6.07 11.45
N MET A 104 2.01 5.79 11.53
CA MET A 104 2.66 4.81 10.65
C MET A 104 2.34 3.37 10.98
N LEU A 105 2.32 3.01 12.28
CA LEU A 105 1.99 1.67 12.71
C LEU A 105 0.58 1.27 12.22
N ILE A 106 -0.37 2.20 12.27
CA ILE A 106 -1.77 1.98 11.85
C ILE A 106 -1.92 2.06 10.32
N ALA A 107 -1.33 3.05 9.66
CA ALA A 107 -1.45 3.22 8.21
C ALA A 107 -0.79 2.08 7.43
N MET A 108 0.38 1.60 7.88
CA MET A 108 1.09 0.48 7.26
C MET A 108 0.29 -0.81 7.41
N MET A 109 -0.23 -1.12 8.60
CA MET A 109 -1.04 -2.32 8.79
C MET A 109 -2.37 -2.23 8.02
N GLY A 110 -3.02 -1.06 7.98
CA GLY A 110 -4.32 -0.87 7.31
C GLY A 110 -4.27 -1.00 5.78
N ASN A 111 -3.36 -0.26 5.12
CA ASN A 111 -3.27 -0.27 3.65
C ASN A 111 -2.65 -1.56 3.10
N THR A 112 -1.64 -2.10 3.79
CA THR A 112 -0.97 -3.32 3.34
C THR A 112 -1.88 -4.53 3.52
N TYR A 113 -2.70 -4.58 4.58
CA TYR A 113 -3.66 -5.67 4.79
C TYR A 113 -4.72 -5.74 3.69
N GLN A 114 -5.32 -4.61 3.31
CA GLN A 114 -6.31 -4.58 2.22
C GLN A 114 -5.71 -5.00 0.88
N LYS A 115 -4.48 -4.54 0.59
CA LYS A 115 -3.82 -4.83 -0.69
C LYS A 115 -3.27 -6.26 -0.77
N ILE A 116 -2.83 -6.83 0.35
CA ILE A 116 -2.43 -8.24 0.46
C ILE A 116 -3.66 -9.15 0.33
N ALA A 117 -4.81 -8.77 0.89
CA ALA A 117 -6.05 -9.53 0.74
C ALA A 117 -6.49 -9.66 -0.73
N GLU A 118 -6.29 -8.61 -1.54
CA GLU A 118 -6.53 -8.65 -2.99
C GLU A 118 -5.51 -9.52 -3.76
N THR A 119 -4.31 -9.75 -3.20
CA THR A 119 -3.22 -10.51 -3.85
C THR A 119 -3.13 -11.98 -3.43
N ARG A 120 -4.25 -12.61 -3.08
CA ARG A 120 -4.29 -14.05 -2.72
C ARG A 120 -3.72 -14.99 -3.78
N ASN A 121 -3.66 -14.57 -5.06
CA ASN A 121 -3.11 -15.36 -6.16
C ASN A 121 -1.68 -14.95 -6.57
N GLU A 122 -1.04 -14.03 -5.85
CA GLU A 122 0.33 -13.58 -6.17
C GLU A 122 1.34 -14.71 -5.98
N TRP A 123 1.14 -15.54 -4.95
CA TRP A 123 1.99 -16.70 -4.72
C TRP A 123 1.90 -17.70 -5.89
N GLN A 124 0.70 -17.90 -6.46
CA GLN A 124 0.51 -18.75 -7.64
C GLN A 124 1.22 -18.17 -8.86
N ARG A 125 1.17 -16.85 -9.03
CA ARG A 125 1.89 -16.16 -10.11
C ARG A 125 3.40 -16.29 -9.95
N GLN A 126 3.93 -16.12 -8.74
CA GLN A 126 5.36 -16.29 -8.46
C GLN A 126 5.81 -17.73 -8.68
N TRP A 127 5.02 -18.69 -8.20
CA TRP A 127 5.26 -20.11 -8.43
C TRP A 127 5.28 -20.45 -9.92
N ALA A 128 4.26 -20.02 -10.69
CA ALA A 128 4.20 -20.24 -12.13
C ALA A 128 5.41 -19.61 -12.85
N ARG A 129 5.86 -18.43 -12.42
CA ARG A 129 7.05 -17.78 -12.98
C ARG A 129 8.32 -18.60 -12.72
N ILE A 130 8.50 -19.12 -11.51
CA ILE A 130 9.64 -19.98 -11.18
C ILE A 130 9.61 -21.24 -12.02
N VAL A 131 8.45 -21.90 -12.13
CA VAL A 131 8.27 -23.09 -12.97
C VAL A 131 8.67 -22.81 -14.41
N LEU A 132 8.23 -21.70 -15.01
CA LEU A 132 8.60 -21.31 -16.38
C LEU A 132 10.11 -21.02 -16.54
N VAL A 133 10.75 -20.43 -15.54
CA VAL A 133 12.21 -20.18 -15.57
C VAL A 133 12.97 -21.49 -15.48
N VAL A 134 12.56 -22.40 -14.60
CA VAL A 134 13.15 -23.74 -14.48
C VAL A 134 12.94 -24.54 -15.76
N GLU A 135 11.74 -24.50 -16.35
CA GLU A 135 11.46 -25.17 -17.62
C GLU A 135 12.33 -24.66 -18.77
N ARG A 136 12.64 -23.36 -18.79
CA ARG A 136 13.58 -22.77 -19.76
C ARG A 136 15.03 -23.19 -19.54
N GLY A 137 15.40 -23.63 -18.34
CA GLY A 137 16.72 -24.17 -18.03
C GLY A 137 16.92 -25.63 -18.49
N VAL A 138 15.84 -26.34 -18.83
CA VAL A 138 15.90 -27.73 -19.33
C VAL A 138 16.22 -27.75 -20.82
N SER A 139 17.01 -28.74 -21.25
CA SER A 139 17.39 -28.89 -22.65
C SER A 139 16.16 -29.05 -23.56
N PRO A 140 16.15 -28.48 -24.79
CA PRO A 140 14.99 -28.54 -25.68
C PRO A 140 14.53 -29.97 -26.00
N HIS A 141 15.46 -30.92 -26.07
CA HIS A 141 15.19 -32.33 -26.35
C HIS A 141 14.42 -33.01 -25.22
N GLU A 142 14.82 -32.78 -23.96
CA GLU A 142 14.13 -33.33 -22.80
C GLU A 142 12.74 -32.71 -22.62
N ARG A 143 12.59 -31.41 -22.88
CA ARG A 143 11.29 -30.74 -22.85
C ARG A 143 10.33 -31.33 -23.87
N LEU A 144 10.79 -31.58 -25.09
CA LEU A 144 9.98 -32.25 -26.12
C LEU A 144 9.58 -33.66 -25.70
N LYS A 145 10.51 -34.44 -25.12
CA LYS A 145 10.23 -35.79 -24.61
C LYS A 145 9.15 -35.76 -23.52
N LYS A 146 9.22 -34.81 -22.59
CA LYS A 146 8.20 -34.63 -21.53
C LYS A 146 6.85 -34.16 -22.09
N LEU A 147 6.86 -33.25 -23.06
CA LEU A 147 5.63 -32.83 -23.76
C LEU A 147 4.95 -33.99 -24.50
N MET A 148 5.73 -34.84 -25.16
CA MET A 148 5.22 -36.04 -25.83
C MET A 148 4.67 -37.08 -24.86
N LEU A 149 5.22 -37.16 -23.65
CA LEU A 149 4.76 -38.06 -22.59
C LEU A 149 3.38 -37.63 -22.04
N TYR A 150 3.17 -36.33 -21.83
CA TYR A 150 1.94 -35.81 -21.23
C TYR A 150 0.82 -35.52 -22.25
N SER A 151 1.13 -35.49 -23.55
CA SER A 151 0.14 -35.20 -24.60
C SER A 151 -0.43 -36.48 -25.22
N GLN A 152 -1.74 -36.48 -25.43
CA GLN A 152 -2.47 -37.58 -26.07
C GLN A 152 -2.80 -37.22 -27.54
N PRO A 153 -2.72 -38.17 -28.48
CA PRO A 153 -3.14 -37.95 -29.86
C PRO A 153 -4.67 -37.87 -29.94
N MET A 154 -5.15 -36.83 -30.62
CA MET A 154 -6.56 -36.65 -30.96
C MET A 154 -6.87 -37.36 -32.29
N SER A 155 -8.15 -37.56 -32.59
CA SER A 155 -8.61 -38.14 -33.86
C SER A 155 -8.18 -37.35 -35.11
N ASP A 156 -7.91 -36.06 -34.95
CA ASP A 156 -7.42 -35.14 -36.00
C ASP A 156 -5.88 -35.18 -36.16
N GLY A 157 -5.20 -36.15 -35.53
CA GLY A 157 -3.74 -36.30 -35.56
C GLY A 157 -2.95 -35.30 -34.70
N ARG A 158 -3.59 -34.21 -34.25
CA ARG A 158 -3.00 -33.24 -33.31
C ARG A 158 -2.86 -33.86 -31.92
N ARG A 159 -1.81 -33.49 -31.17
CA ARG A 159 -1.64 -33.89 -29.77
C ARG A 159 -2.14 -32.80 -28.82
N ALA A 160 -2.82 -33.19 -27.76
CA ALA A 160 -3.34 -32.28 -26.74
C ALA A 160 -3.11 -32.82 -25.33
N LEU A 161 -2.88 -31.92 -24.37
CA LEU A 161 -2.83 -32.27 -22.95
C LEU A 161 -4.27 -32.35 -22.42
N VAL A 162 -4.69 -33.55 -22.01
CA VAL A 162 -6.03 -33.76 -21.44
C VAL A 162 -5.90 -33.81 -19.92
N LEU A 163 -6.48 -32.82 -19.24
CA LEU A 163 -6.52 -32.76 -17.79
C LEU A 163 -7.94 -33.10 -17.32
N ARG A 164 -8.06 -34.10 -16.46
CA ARG A 164 -9.33 -34.37 -15.76
C ARG A 164 -9.35 -33.51 -14.50
N LEU A 165 -10.16 -32.45 -14.50
CA LEU A 165 -10.44 -31.71 -13.28
C LEU A 165 -11.34 -32.56 -12.37
N HIS A 166 -10.82 -32.92 -11.20
CA HIS A 166 -11.65 -33.46 -10.13
C HIS A 166 -12.28 -32.27 -9.41
N GLN A 167 -13.56 -32.01 -9.69
CA GLN A 167 -14.36 -30.99 -9.01
C GLN A 167 -15.32 -31.69 -8.06
N THR A 168 -15.52 -31.13 -6.87
CA THR A 168 -16.60 -31.58 -5.99
C THR A 168 -17.95 -31.28 -6.67
N PRO A 169 -19.04 -31.98 -6.31
CA PRO A 169 -20.37 -31.65 -6.84
C PRO A 169 -20.77 -30.20 -6.57
N GLU A 170 -20.35 -29.64 -5.42
CA GLU A 170 -20.55 -28.24 -5.03
C GLU A 170 -19.82 -27.27 -5.98
N ASP A 171 -18.53 -27.51 -6.26
CA ASP A 171 -17.74 -26.67 -7.19
C ASP A 171 -18.36 -26.64 -8.61
N LYS A 172 -19.01 -27.73 -9.01
CA LYS A 172 -19.64 -27.87 -10.32
C LYS A 172 -20.94 -27.05 -10.42
N GLU A 173 -21.70 -26.97 -9.33
CA GLU A 173 -22.89 -26.10 -9.25
C GLU A 173 -22.48 -24.63 -9.25
N GLU A 174 -21.49 -24.23 -8.46
CA GLU A 174 -20.98 -22.85 -8.46
C GLU A 174 -20.47 -22.42 -9.84
N MET A 175 -19.71 -23.28 -10.52
CA MET A 175 -19.20 -23.01 -11.87
C MET A 175 -20.36 -22.84 -12.88
N LYS A 176 -21.42 -23.64 -12.74
CA LYS A 176 -22.61 -23.56 -13.61
C LYS A 176 -23.35 -22.24 -13.39
N ASP A 177 -23.50 -21.81 -12.14
CA ASP A 177 -24.15 -20.55 -11.80
C ASP A 177 -23.36 -19.34 -12.32
N ILE A 178 -22.02 -19.37 -12.18
CA ILE A 178 -21.14 -18.33 -12.76
C ILE A 178 -21.28 -18.28 -14.28
N LEU A 179 -21.31 -19.43 -14.96
CA LEU A 179 -21.49 -19.51 -16.41
C LEU A 179 -22.85 -18.97 -16.86
N ASP A 180 -23.91 -19.26 -16.12
CA ASP A 180 -25.26 -18.77 -16.42
C ASP A 180 -25.37 -17.26 -16.17
N MET A 181 -24.81 -16.74 -15.07
CA MET A 181 -24.67 -15.30 -14.84
C MET A 181 -23.94 -14.59 -16.00
N LYS A 182 -22.82 -15.17 -16.48
CA LYS A 182 -22.05 -14.61 -17.59
C LYS A 182 -22.84 -14.62 -18.91
N ARG A 183 -23.62 -15.69 -19.15
CA ARG A 183 -24.54 -15.79 -20.31
C ARG A 183 -25.62 -14.72 -20.28
N VAL A 184 -26.25 -14.52 -19.12
CA VAL A 184 -27.29 -13.50 -18.94
C VAL A 184 -26.70 -12.09 -19.09
N HIS A 185 -25.53 -11.84 -18.49
CA HIS A 185 -24.82 -10.57 -18.65
C HIS A 185 -24.52 -10.27 -20.12
N ASN A 186 -23.95 -11.22 -20.87
CA ASN A 186 -23.67 -11.04 -22.29
C ASN A 186 -24.93 -10.78 -23.12
N ARG A 187 -26.05 -11.47 -22.83
CA ARG A 187 -27.35 -11.19 -23.46
C ARG A 187 -27.85 -9.77 -23.17
N MET A 188 -27.69 -9.30 -21.93
CA MET A 188 -28.05 -7.93 -21.56
C MET A 188 -27.17 -6.89 -22.25
N VAL A 189 -25.86 -7.11 -22.33
CA VAL A 189 -24.92 -6.23 -23.05
C VAL A 189 -25.26 -6.17 -24.54
N GLN A 190 -25.55 -7.32 -25.17
CA GLN A 190 -26.00 -7.39 -26.56
C GLN A 190 -27.30 -6.61 -26.78
N ARG A 191 -28.29 -6.78 -25.90
CA ARG A 191 -29.56 -6.01 -25.94
C ARG A 191 -29.33 -4.50 -25.80
N ARG A 192 -28.43 -4.06 -24.91
CA ARG A 192 -28.07 -2.65 -24.76
C ARG A 192 -27.38 -2.11 -26.00
N LYS A 193 -26.43 -2.86 -26.58
CA LYS A 193 -25.77 -2.49 -27.86
C LYS A 193 -26.77 -2.40 -29.02
N ALA A 194 -27.73 -3.32 -29.11
CA ALA A 194 -28.77 -3.30 -30.14
C ALA A 194 -29.74 -2.11 -29.98
N LYS A 195 -30.16 -1.78 -28.75
CA LYS A 195 -30.97 -0.58 -28.47
C LYS A 195 -30.20 0.72 -28.76
N GLY A 196 -28.92 0.78 -28.42
CA GLY A 196 -28.05 1.92 -28.76
C GLY A 196 -27.93 2.12 -30.28
N LYS A 197 -27.74 1.05 -31.06
CA LYS A 197 -27.75 1.11 -32.52
C LYS A 197 -29.11 1.54 -33.10
N ARG A 198 -30.23 1.07 -32.53
CA ARG A 198 -31.59 1.50 -32.93
C ARG A 198 -31.83 2.99 -32.66
N ASN A 199 -31.37 3.51 -31.52
CA ASN A 199 -31.49 4.93 -31.21
C ASN A 199 -30.62 5.80 -32.13
N LEU A 200 -29.44 5.33 -32.52
CA LEU A 200 -28.58 6.01 -33.51
C LEU A 200 -29.18 6.00 -34.93
N SER A 201 -29.98 4.98 -35.28
CA SER A 201 -30.71 4.96 -36.55
C SER A 201 -31.99 5.81 -36.54
N PHE A 202 -32.53 6.14 -35.36
CA PHE A 202 -33.77 6.90 -35.21
C PHE A 202 -33.53 8.43 -35.10
N THR A 203 -32.30 8.87 -34.83
CA THR A 203 -31.92 10.30 -34.83
C THR A 203 -31.71 10.89 -36.23
N GLY A 204 -32.01 10.14 -37.29
CA GLY A 204 -31.87 10.56 -38.69
C GLY A 204 -33.18 11.04 -39.33
N SER A 205 -34.01 11.83 -38.65
CA SER A 205 -35.05 12.69 -39.26
C SER A 205 -35.77 13.54 -38.19
N PRO A 206 -35.70 14.89 -38.23
CA PRO A 206 -36.40 15.73 -37.27
C PRO A 206 -37.79 16.09 -37.80
N LYS A 207 -38.85 15.59 -37.14
CA LYS A 207 -40.17 16.24 -37.20
C LYS A 207 -40.85 16.25 -35.83
N HIS A 208 -40.98 17.49 -35.34
CA HIS A 208 -41.88 18.07 -34.35
C HIS A 208 -42.67 17.18 -33.37
N GLY A 209 -42.58 17.61 -32.10
CA GLY A 209 -43.70 17.67 -31.19
C GLY A 209 -43.81 16.50 -30.21
N ALA A 210 -43.24 16.64 -29.01
CA ALA A 210 -43.60 15.77 -27.91
C ALA A 210 -43.57 16.53 -26.57
N LYS A 211 -44.75 16.51 -25.95
CA LYS A 211 -45.12 17.10 -24.67
C LYS A 211 -44.31 16.50 -23.53
N HIS A 212 -44.00 17.34 -22.56
CA HIS A 212 -43.51 16.98 -21.23
C HIS A 212 -44.39 15.90 -20.59
N HIS A 213 -43.79 14.75 -20.24
CA HIS A 213 -44.32 13.90 -19.18
C HIS A 213 -43.19 13.47 -18.25
N LEU A 214 -43.36 13.88 -17.00
CA LEU A 214 -42.42 13.82 -15.89
C LEU A 214 -42.05 12.38 -15.54
N MET A 215 -40.77 12.14 -15.28
CA MET A 215 -40.29 10.95 -14.58
C MET A 215 -40.88 10.93 -13.16
N GLY A 216 -41.68 9.90 -12.85
CA GLY A 216 -42.00 9.57 -11.47
C GLY A 216 -40.76 9.02 -10.73
N PRO A 217 -40.70 9.14 -9.39
CA PRO A 217 -39.50 8.84 -8.62
C PRO A 217 -39.18 7.34 -8.62
N VAL A 218 -37.88 7.04 -8.59
CA VAL A 218 -37.29 5.70 -8.54
C VAL A 218 -37.68 5.00 -7.23
N PRO A 219 -38.16 3.74 -7.24
CA PRO A 219 -38.45 3.00 -6.01
C PRO A 219 -37.16 2.64 -5.25
N PRO A 220 -37.15 2.67 -3.91
CA PRO A 220 -35.96 2.38 -3.13
C PRO A 220 -35.55 0.91 -3.21
N LEU A 221 -34.25 0.64 -3.21
CA LEU A 221 -33.68 -0.71 -3.16
C LEU A 221 -34.18 -1.45 -1.91
N LYS A 222 -34.80 -2.62 -2.10
CA LYS A 222 -35.07 -3.56 -1.00
C LYS A 222 -33.74 -4.03 -0.41
N SER A 223 -33.58 -3.82 0.89
CA SER A 223 -32.47 -4.30 1.71
C SER A 223 -32.35 -5.82 1.64
N ILE A 224 -31.13 -6.29 1.44
CA ILE A 224 -30.74 -7.70 1.47
C ILE A 224 -30.79 -8.17 2.94
N PRO A 225 -31.46 -9.29 3.28
CA PRO A 225 -31.45 -9.80 4.64
C PRO A 225 -30.06 -10.37 5.02
N PRO A 226 -29.64 -10.28 6.29
CA PRO A 226 -28.35 -10.79 6.72
C PRO A 226 -28.34 -12.33 6.72
N LYS A 227 -27.18 -12.90 6.35
CA LYS A 227 -26.93 -14.35 6.37
C LYS A 227 -27.09 -14.91 7.79
N PRO A 228 -27.72 -16.08 7.97
CA PRO A 228 -27.66 -16.81 9.23
C PRO A 228 -26.24 -17.33 9.48
N LYS A 229 -25.87 -17.36 10.77
CA LYS A 229 -24.57 -17.82 11.29
C LYS A 229 -24.33 -19.30 11.04
#